data_AF-A0A645JHP9-F1
#
_entry.id   AF-A0A645JHP9-F1
#
_cell.length_a   1.000
_cell.length_b   1.000
_cell.length_c   1.000
_cell.angle_alpha   90.00
_cell.angle_beta   90.00
_cell.angle_gamma   90.00
#
_symmetry.space_group_name_H-M   'P 1'
#
loop_
_entity.id
_entity.type
_entity.pdbx_description
1 polymer ?
#
loop_
_entity_poly.entity_id
_entity_poly.type
_entity_poly.pdbx_seq_one_letter_code
_entity_poly.pdbx_strand_id
1 'polypeptide(L)' 'MEKIRKADGDTPILIGSGINEKNIADYLAVVDGVIVGSSVKKDGKVKNPVDAERVRRLAACIRSQM' A
#
# COMPACT_ATOMS: atom_id res chain seq x y z
N MET A 1 -0.70 -2.33 15.15
CA MET A 1 0.57 -2.98 14.75
C MET A 1 1.41 -3.41 15.94
N GLU A 2 1.53 -2.61 17.00
CA GLU A 2 2.30 -2.98 18.21
C GLU A 2 1.92 -4.34 18.83
N LYS A 3 0.61 -4.63 18.98
CA LYS A 3 0.15 -5.94 19.48
C LYS A 3 0.57 -7.12 18.60
N ILE A 4 0.65 -6.93 17.29
CA ILE A 4 1.04 -7.97 16.33
C ILE A 4 2.56 -8.19 16.42
N ARG A 5 3.36 -7.11 16.42
CA ARG A 5 4.81 -7.18 16.59
C ARG A 5 5.21 -7.83 17.92
N LYS A 6 4.46 -7.59 18.99
CA LYS A 6 4.68 -8.25 20.29
C LYS A 6 4.38 -9.75 20.29
N ALA A 7 3.50 -10.22 19.41
CA ALA A 7 3.09 -11.62 19.37
C ALA A 7 3.99 -12.49 18.47
N ASP A 8 4.50 -11.93 17.37
CA ASP A 8 5.15 -12.70 16.29
C ASP A 8 6.56 -12.21 15.93
N GLY A 9 7.13 -11.29 16.72
CA GLY A 9 8.52 -10.84 16.60
C GLY A 9 8.85 -10.19 15.25
N ASP A 10 9.75 -10.81 14.51
CA ASP A 10 10.37 -10.29 13.27
C ASP A 10 9.61 -10.66 11.98
N THR A 11 8.45 -11.33 12.08
CA THR A 11 7.65 -11.65 10.89
C THR A 11 7.21 -10.36 10.16
N PRO A 12 7.50 -10.21 8.85
CA PRO A 12 7.08 -9.04 8.10
C PRO A 12 5.56 -8.88 8.05
N ILE A 13 5.09 -7.67 8.36
CA ILE A 13 3.68 -7.29 8.35
C ILE A 13 3.37 -6.59 7.03
N LEU A 14 2.43 -7.14 6.26
CA LEU A 14 1.95 -6.56 5.00
C LEU A 14 0.46 -6.22 5.09
N ILE A 15 0.04 -5.08 4.52
CA ILE A 15 -1.38 -4.72 4.38
C ILE A 15 -1.80 -4.78 2.91
N GLY A 16 -2.88 -5.51 2.63
CA GLY A 16 -3.37 -5.70 1.25
C GLY A 16 -4.69 -4.98 0.89
N SER A 17 -5.47 -4.53 1.87
CA SER A 17 -6.81 -3.98 1.61
C SER A 17 -6.85 -2.45 1.75
N GLY A 18 -7.56 -1.78 0.84
CA GLY A 18 -7.86 -0.34 0.93
C GLY A 18 -6.70 0.63 0.67
N ILE A 19 -5.52 0.14 0.28
CA ILE A 19 -4.33 0.98 0.04
C ILE A 19 -4.51 1.83 -1.23
N ASN A 20 -4.22 3.13 -1.12
CA ASN A 20 -4.28 4.10 -2.20
C ASN A 20 -3.32 5.29 -1.95
N GLU A 21 -3.21 6.21 -2.91
CA GLU A 21 -2.29 7.36 -2.85
C GLU A 21 -2.50 8.28 -1.64
N LYS A 22 -3.67 8.26 -1.01
CA LYS A 22 -3.98 9.12 0.15
C LYS A 22 -3.55 8.53 1.49
N ASN A 23 -3.33 7.22 1.57
CA ASN A 23 -3.07 6.54 2.86
C ASN A 23 -1.82 5.64 2.85
N ILE A 24 -1.19 5.43 1.69
CA ILE A 24 -0.05 4.50 1.59
C ILE A 24 1.12 4.91 2.49
N ALA A 25 1.38 6.22 2.59
CA ALA A 25 2.38 6.81 3.46
C ALA A 25 2.18 6.43 4.94
N ASP A 26 0.98 6.69 5.45
CA ASP A 26 0.63 6.47 6.86
C ASP A 26 0.75 4.99 7.25
N TYR A 27 0.39 4.09 6.32
CA TYR A 27 0.53 2.66 6.55
C TYR A 27 1.99 2.22 6.54
N LEU A 28 2.78 2.65 5.54
CA LEU A 28 4.21 2.29 5.44
C LEU A 28 5.03 2.82 6.61
N ALA A 29 4.55 3.83 7.34
CA ALA A 29 5.19 4.28 8.59
C ALA A 29 5.13 3.23 9.72
N VAL A 30 4.26 2.22 9.65
CA VAL A 30 4.03 1.25 10.74
C VAL A 30 4.07 -0.22 10.31
N VAL A 31 4.11 -0.51 9.01
CA VAL A 31 4.20 -1.87 8.45
C VAL A 31 5.36 -2.01 7.48
N ASP A 32 5.77 -3.24 7.21
CA ASP A 32 6.97 -3.54 6.42
C ASP A 32 6.70 -3.52 4.91
N GLY A 33 5.42 -3.49 4.51
CA GLY A 33 5.04 -3.30 3.11
C GLY A 33 3.53 -3.32 2.87
N VAL A 34 3.16 -3.07 1.61
CA VAL A 34 1.76 -3.05 1.18
C VAL A 34 1.56 -3.81 -0.13
N ILE A 35 0.39 -4.43 -0.28
CA ILE A 35 -0.07 -5.05 -1.52
C ILE A 35 -1.20 -4.20 -2.08
N VAL A 36 -1.08 -3.76 -3.33
CA VAL A 36 -2.01 -2.80 -3.91
C VAL A 36 -2.73 -3.41 -5.11
N GLY A 37 -4.06 -3.42 -5.05
CA GLY A 37 -4.93 -4.03 -6.05
C GLY A 37 -5.80 -3.00 -6.78
N SER A 38 -7.05 -2.86 -6.33
CA SER A 38 -8.09 -2.08 -7.01
C SER A 38 -7.71 -0.62 -7.25
N SER A 39 -6.99 0.04 -6.34
CA SER A 39 -6.71 1.48 -6.44
C SER A 39 -5.86 1.87 -7.66
N VAL A 40 -4.97 0.98 -8.14
CA VAL A 40 -4.16 1.19 -9.35
C VAL A 40 -4.84 0.70 -10.63
N LYS A 41 -6.04 0.13 -10.54
CA LYS A 41 -6.81 -0.32 -11.70
C LYS A 41 -7.67 0.82 -12.23
N LYS A 42 -7.94 0.82 -13.54
CA LYS A 42 -8.88 1.80 -14.12
C LYS A 42 -10.22 1.72 -13.40
N ASP A 43 -10.78 2.87 -13.03
CA ASP A 43 -12.02 3.02 -12.27
C ASP A 43 -12.08 2.29 -10.93
N GLY A 44 -10.94 1.86 -10.36
CA GLY A 44 -10.94 1.10 -9.12
C GLY A 44 -11.44 -0.35 -9.26
N LYS A 45 -11.65 -0.86 -10.48
CA LYS A 45 -12.26 -2.18 -10.70
C LYS A 45 -11.19 -3.25 -10.93
N VAL A 46 -11.20 -4.32 -10.13
CA VAL A 46 -10.17 -5.37 -10.19
C VAL A 46 -10.08 -6.05 -11.57
N LYS A 47 -11.21 -6.16 -12.28
CA LYS A 47 -11.29 -6.72 -13.64
C LYS A 47 -10.69 -5.83 -14.72
N ASN A 48 -10.49 -4.55 -14.44
CA ASN A 48 -9.96 -3.59 -15.41
C ASN A 48 -8.44 -3.73 -15.55
N PRO A 49 -7.84 -3.20 -16.64
CA PRO A 49 -6.39 -3.11 -16.73
C PRO A 49 -5.82 -2.18 -15.64
N VAL A 50 -4.53 -2.37 -15.36
CA VAL A 50 -3.76 -1.45 -14.53
C VAL A 50 -3.65 -0.10 -15.24
N ASP A 51 -3.80 0.97 -14.48
CA ASP A 51 -3.63 2.35 -14.94
C ASP A 51 -2.22 2.83 -14.56
N ALA A 52 -1.37 3.02 -15.57
CA ALA A 52 0.02 3.43 -15.37
C ALA A 52 0.14 4.80 -14.69
N GLU A 53 -0.80 5.72 -14.89
CA GLU A 53 -0.77 7.02 -14.23
C GLU A 53 -1.03 6.89 -12.73
N ARG A 54 -2.01 6.05 -12.35
CA ARG A 54 -2.29 5.77 -10.93
C ARG A 54 -1.11 5.11 -10.23
N VAL A 55 -0.42 4.19 -10.91
CA VAL A 55 0.82 3.59 -10.39
C VAL A 55 1.90 4.66 -10.17
N ARG A 56 2.09 5.58 -11.12
CA ARG A 56 3.07 6.68 -10.98
C ARG A 56 2.74 7.59 -9.79
N ARG A 57 1.47 7.98 -9.63
CA ARG A 57 1.03 8.80 -8.49
C ARG A 57 1.29 8.11 -7.16
N LEU A 58 0.91 6.83 -7.05
CA LEU A 58 1.17 6.02 -5.87
C LEU A 58 2.67 5.91 -5.55
N ALA A 59 3.50 5.65 -6.56
CA ALA A 59 4.95 5.54 -6.41
C ALA A 59 5.60 6.89 -6.04
N ALA A 60 5.06 8.01 -6.53
CA ALA A 60 5.53 9.33 -6.17
C ALA A 60 5.30 9.64 -4.68
N CYS A 61 4.13 9.26 -4.12
CA CYS A 61 3.84 9.40 -2.69
C CYS A 61 4.84 8.64 -1.80
N ILE A 62 5.32 7.48 -2.25
CA ILE A 62 6.34 6.69 -1.53
C ILE A 62 7.71 7.36 -1.63
N ARG A 63 8.12 7.75 -2.85
CA ARG A 63 9.46 8.31 -3.11
C ARG A 63 9.67 9.67 -2.46
N SER A 64 8.63 10.48 -2.28
CA SER A 64 8.75 11.79 -1.61
C SER A 64 8.98 11.70 -0.10
N GLN A 65 8.94 10.50 0.48
CA GLN A 65 9.10 10.26 1.92
C GLN A 65 10.37 9.47 2.27
N MET A 66 11.20 9.16 1.27
CA MET A 66 12.54 8.58 1.44
C MET A 66 13.60 9.67 1.30
#